data_AF-A0A359M3L1-F1
#
_entry.id   AF-A0A359M3L1-F1
#
_cell.length_a   1.000
_cell.length_b   1.000
_cell.length_c   1.000
_cell.angle_alpha   90.00
_cell.angle_beta   90.00
_cell.angle_gamma   90.00
#
_symmetry.space_group_name_H-M   'P 1'
#
loop_
_entity.id
_entity.type
_entity.pdbx_description
1 polymer ?
#
loop_
_entity_poly.entity_id
_entity_poly.type
_entity_poly.pdbx_seq_one_letter_code
_entity_poly.pdbx_strand_id
1 'polypeptide(L)'
;GGRFALSHEKLRYQPGVLKQLMSRYEYQLKFVVMYPEDLEEIRQIVEETGAAAERVVLMPEGVDDEMLRERGKWVAELCRDHGFRFSPRLHIHLWGNQRGV
;
A
#
# COMPACT_ATOMS: atom_id res chain seq x y z
N GLY A 1 -9.19 -3.03 21.44
CA GLY A 1 -10.64 -3.27 21.31
C GLY A 1 -11.39 -2.08 21.86
N GLY A 2 -12.29 -1.50 21.07
CA GLY A 2 -13.13 -0.37 21.49
C GLY A 2 -14.47 -0.41 20.73
N ARG A 3 -15.42 0.43 21.13
CA ARG A 3 -16.80 0.48 20.61
C ARG A 3 -16.91 0.58 19.07
N PHE A 4 -15.85 1.01 18.39
CA PHE A 4 -15.78 1.12 16.93
C PHE A 4 -14.98 0.00 16.24
N ALA A 5 -14.32 -0.90 16.98
CA ALA A 5 -13.45 -1.92 16.40
C ALA A 5 -14.22 -2.90 15.51
N LEU A 6 -15.37 -3.37 15.96
CA LEU A 6 -16.22 -4.30 15.20
C LEU A 6 -16.83 -3.65 13.93
N SER A 7 -17.19 -2.38 14.01
CA SER A 7 -17.67 -1.63 12.84
C SER A 7 -16.53 -1.30 11.88
N HIS A 8 -15.35 -0.96 12.39
CA HIS A 8 -14.15 -0.70 11.61
C HIS A 8 -13.72 -1.94 10.84
N GLU A 9 -13.75 -3.12 11.46
CA GLU A 9 -13.40 -4.38 10.80
C GLU A 9 -14.40 -4.74 9.69
N LYS A 10 -15.71 -4.55 9.94
CA LYS A 10 -16.76 -4.75 8.92
C LYS A 10 -16.69 -3.78 7.74
N LEU A 11 -16.17 -2.57 7.95
CA LEU A 11 -16.12 -1.51 6.94
C LEU A 11 -14.70 -1.27 6.40
N ARG A 12 -13.71 -2.06 6.82
CA ARG A 12 -12.29 -1.88 6.49
C ARG A 12 -12.05 -1.93 4.97
N TYR A 13 -12.83 -2.74 4.27
CA TYR A 13 -12.72 -2.93 2.83
C TYR A 13 -14.11 -2.84 2.19
N GLN A 14 -14.25 -1.90 1.24
CA GLN A 14 -15.51 -1.58 0.56
C GLN A 14 -15.25 -1.49 -0.96
N PRO A 15 -15.12 -2.63 -1.66
CA PRO A 15 -14.72 -2.67 -3.07
C PRO A 15 -15.68 -1.90 -3.98
N GLY A 16 -16.99 -1.88 -3.66
CA GLY A 16 -17.97 -1.10 -4.39
C GLY A 16 -17.69 0.42 -4.35
N VAL A 17 -17.26 0.95 -3.21
CA VAL A 17 -16.88 2.35 -3.06
C VAL A 17 -15.58 2.64 -3.82
N LEU A 18 -14.59 1.76 -3.73
CA LEU A 18 -13.34 1.89 -4.47
C LEU A 18 -13.58 1.97 -5.99
N LYS A 19 -14.39 1.05 -6.53
CA LYS A 19 -14.78 1.06 -7.96
C LYS A 19 -15.49 2.36 -8.37
N GLN A 20 -16.38 2.88 -7.51
CA GLN A 20 -17.06 4.15 -7.79
C GLN A 20 -16.09 5.33 -7.81
N LEU A 21 -15.09 5.37 -6.91
CA LEU A 21 -14.07 6.42 -6.92
C LEU A 21 -13.14 6.30 -8.13
N MET A 22 -12.69 5.08 -8.46
CA MET A 22 -11.80 4.79 -9.59
C MET A 22 -12.43 5.13 -10.94
N SER A 23 -13.76 4.98 -11.09
CA SER A 23 -14.47 5.33 -12.32
C SER A 23 -14.74 6.83 -12.49
N ARG A 24 -14.63 7.62 -11.41
CA ARG A 24 -14.94 9.06 -11.43
C ARG A 24 -13.71 9.95 -11.41
N TYR A 25 -12.58 9.46 -10.91
CA TYR A 25 -11.40 10.26 -10.65
C TYR A 25 -10.13 9.53 -11.06
N GLU A 26 -9.08 10.32 -11.33
CA GLU A 26 -7.71 9.83 -11.33
C GLU A 26 -7.38 9.21 -9.98
N TYR A 27 -6.77 8.03 -9.98
CA TYR A 27 -6.54 7.26 -8.77
C TYR A 27 -5.14 6.64 -8.73
N GLN A 28 -4.76 6.25 -7.51
CA GLN A 28 -3.70 5.30 -7.22
C GLN A 28 -4.15 4.41 -6.04
N LEU A 29 -3.92 3.11 -6.14
CA LEU A 29 -4.10 2.20 -5.01
C LEU A 29 -2.74 1.98 -4.36
N LYS A 30 -2.52 2.55 -3.17
CA LYS A 30 -1.25 2.48 -2.47
C LYS A 30 -1.33 1.54 -1.28
N PHE A 31 -0.47 0.54 -1.27
CA PHE A 31 -0.37 -0.46 -0.21
C PHE A 31 0.96 -0.32 0.53
N VAL A 32 0.90 -0.41 1.85
CA VAL A 32 2.08 -0.51 2.70
C VAL A 32 2.33 -2.00 2.93
N VAL A 33 3.49 -2.48 2.50
CA VAL A 33 3.87 -3.90 2.49
C VAL A 33 4.83 -4.15 3.64
N MET A 34 4.44 -5.04 4.55
CA MET A 34 5.23 -5.45 5.70
C MET A 34 5.93 -6.78 5.43
N TYR A 35 5.24 -7.70 4.75
CA TYR A 35 5.73 -9.06 4.46
C TYR A 35 5.44 -9.47 3.01
N PRO A 36 6.18 -10.44 2.44
CA PRO A 36 5.90 -10.97 1.10
C PRO A 36 4.48 -11.52 0.95
N GLU A 37 3.89 -12.06 2.01
CA GLU A 37 2.55 -12.65 2.02
C GLU A 37 1.44 -11.62 1.79
N ASP A 38 1.69 -10.34 2.09
CA ASP A 38 0.74 -9.25 1.82
C ASP A 38 0.41 -9.14 0.33
N LEU A 39 1.30 -9.63 -0.55
CA LEU A 39 1.11 -9.62 -1.99
C LEU A 39 -0.13 -10.39 -2.43
N GLU A 40 -0.50 -11.47 -1.73
CA GLU A 40 -1.68 -12.26 -2.08
C GLU A 40 -2.96 -11.47 -1.86
N GLU A 41 -3.08 -10.78 -0.71
CA GLU A 41 -4.21 -9.88 -0.43
C GLU A 41 -4.25 -8.72 -1.44
N ILE A 42 -3.09 -8.12 -1.74
CA ILE A 42 -2.99 -7.01 -2.69
C ILE A 42 -3.46 -7.46 -4.08
N ARG A 43 -3.04 -8.63 -4.55
CA ARG A 43 -3.48 -9.18 -5.84
C ARG A 43 -4.99 -9.40 -5.88
N GLN A 44 -5.58 -9.94 -4.81
CA GLN A 44 -7.03 -10.14 -4.72
C GLN A 44 -7.78 -8.81 -4.78
N ILE A 45 -7.31 -7.78 -4.08
CA ILE A 45 -7.91 -6.43 -4.13
C ILE A 45 -7.77 -5.83 -5.54
N VAL A 46 -6.61 -5.97 -6.18
CA VAL A 46 -6.35 -5.44 -7.53
C VAL A 46 -7.26 -6.11 -8.57
N GLU A 47 -7.38 -7.45 -8.50
CA GLU A 47 -8.29 -8.20 -9.36
C GLU A 47 -9.74 -7.81 -9.12
N GLU A 48 -10.18 -7.77 -7.85
CA GLU A 48 -11.55 -7.45 -7.52
C GLU A 48 -11.92 -6.03 -7.96
N THR A 49 -11.05 -5.06 -7.74
CA THR A 49 -11.28 -3.65 -8.12
C THR A 49 -11.11 -3.39 -9.62
N GLY A 50 -10.39 -4.25 -10.34
CA GLY A 50 -10.04 -4.05 -11.75
C GLY A 50 -9.00 -2.95 -11.94
N ALA A 51 -8.17 -2.68 -10.94
CA ALA A 51 -7.16 -1.63 -11.02
C ALA A 51 -6.06 -2.01 -12.01
N ALA A 52 -5.73 -1.11 -12.94
CA ALA A 52 -4.57 -1.29 -13.80
C ALA A 52 -3.27 -1.35 -12.97
N ALA A 53 -2.35 -2.24 -13.33
CA ALA A 53 -1.13 -2.52 -12.55
C ALA A 53 -0.27 -1.27 -12.35
N GLU A 54 -0.17 -0.41 -13.36
CA GLU A 54 0.57 0.85 -13.32
C GLU A 54 -0.03 1.90 -12.37
N ARG A 55 -1.27 1.68 -11.88
CA ARG A 55 -1.94 2.51 -10.86
C ARG A 55 -1.79 1.94 -9.45
N VAL A 56 -1.21 0.75 -9.31
CA VAL A 56 -0.91 0.12 -8.02
C VAL A 56 0.47 0.57 -7.55
N VAL A 57 0.56 1.03 -6.31
CA VAL A 57 1.78 1.54 -5.70
C VAL A 57 2.10 0.72 -4.45
N LEU A 58 3.28 0.11 -4.39
CA LEU A 58 3.77 -0.53 -3.18
C LEU A 58 4.77 0.37 -2.45
N MET A 59 4.67 0.38 -1.13
CA MET A 59 5.57 1.10 -0.23
C MET A 59 6.02 0.14 0.88
N PRO A 60 7.32 0.02 1.17
CA PRO A 60 7.77 -0.79 2.30
C PRO A 60 7.32 -0.17 3.64
N GLU A 61 6.91 -1.02 4.57
CA GLU A 61 6.70 -0.66 5.98
C GLU A 61 8.05 -0.41 6.66
N GLY A 62 8.11 0.54 7.59
CA GLY A 62 9.31 0.83 8.36
C GLY A 62 9.32 2.23 8.97
N VAL A 63 10.05 2.36 10.08
CA VAL A 63 10.18 3.60 10.88
C VAL A 63 11.59 4.19 10.88
N ASP A 64 12.56 3.46 10.36
CA ASP A 64 13.93 3.90 10.17
C ASP A 64 14.43 3.54 8.77
N ASP A 65 15.54 4.16 8.41
CA ASP A 65 16.11 4.13 7.07
C ASP A 65 16.81 2.79 6.75
N GLU A 66 17.29 2.07 7.76
CA GLU A 66 17.89 0.74 7.59
C GLU A 66 16.81 -0.29 7.21
N MET A 67 15.73 -0.34 7.97
CA MET A 67 14.59 -1.22 7.72
C MET A 67 13.94 -0.95 6.36
N LEU A 68 13.78 0.34 6.01
CA LEU A 68 13.23 0.73 4.71
C LEU A 68 14.14 0.35 3.54
N ARG A 69 15.46 0.38 3.72
CA ARG A 69 16.41 -0.10 2.69
C ARG A 69 16.36 -1.61 2.55
N GLU A 70 16.36 -2.34 3.66
CA GLU A 70 16.29 -3.81 3.64
C GLU A 70 15.02 -4.27 2.92
N ARG A 71 13.88 -3.70 3.30
CA ARG A 71 12.58 -4.07 2.72
C ARG A 71 12.35 -3.51 1.34
N GLY A 72 12.81 -2.28 1.10
CA GLY A 72 12.63 -1.59 -0.17
C GLY A 72 13.20 -2.36 -1.35
N LYS A 73 14.29 -3.13 -1.16
CA LYS A 73 14.88 -3.96 -2.22
C LYS A 73 13.89 -5.01 -2.73
N TRP A 74 13.39 -5.88 -1.86
CA TRP A 74 12.48 -6.94 -2.29
C TRP A 74 11.10 -6.40 -2.68
N VAL A 75 10.61 -5.31 -2.06
CA VAL A 75 9.37 -4.66 -2.50
C VAL A 75 9.52 -4.07 -3.91
N ALA A 76 10.69 -3.51 -4.25
CA ALA A 76 10.96 -3.02 -5.60
C ALA A 76 11.02 -4.17 -6.63
N GLU A 77 11.54 -5.34 -6.25
CA GLU A 77 11.51 -6.54 -7.09
C GLU A 77 10.06 -7.00 -7.33
N LEU A 78 9.21 -7.05 -6.29
CA LEU A 78 7.78 -7.34 -6.46
C LEU A 78 7.09 -6.33 -7.40
N CYS A 79 7.43 -5.05 -7.28
CA CYS A 79 6.88 -4.02 -8.18
C CYS A 79 7.24 -4.31 -9.63
N ARG A 80 8.53 -4.59 -9.89
CA ARG A 80 9.02 -4.90 -11.23
C ARG A 80 8.31 -6.13 -11.81
N ASP A 81 8.19 -7.19 -11.02
CA ASP A 81 7.68 -8.48 -11.48
C ASP A 81 6.16 -8.45 -11.75
N HIS A 82 5.42 -7.55 -11.10
CA HIS A 82 3.97 -7.39 -11.29
C HIS A 82 3.55 -6.15 -12.09
N GLY A 83 4.49 -5.32 -12.55
CA GLY A 83 4.19 -4.06 -13.23
C GLY A 83 3.61 -2.98 -12.32
N PHE A 84 3.80 -3.11 -11.01
CA PHE A 84 3.40 -2.09 -10.03
C PHE A 84 4.46 -0.99 -9.90
N ARG A 85 4.08 0.11 -9.26
CA ARG A 85 4.98 1.24 -8.98
C ARG A 85 5.53 1.15 -7.56
N PHE A 86 6.80 1.48 -7.41
CA PHE A 86 7.44 1.60 -6.09
C PHE A 86 7.35 3.04 -5.57
N SER A 87 7.05 3.20 -4.28
CA SER A 87 7.11 4.49 -3.58
C SER A 87 7.91 4.36 -2.27
N PRO A 88 9.07 5.04 -2.14
CA PRO A 88 9.83 5.03 -0.90
C PRO A 88 9.12 5.87 0.18
N ARG A 89 9.41 5.58 1.45
CA ARG A 89 8.98 6.41 2.58
C ARG A 89 9.96 7.57 2.78
N LEU A 90 9.95 8.50 1.82
CA LEU A 90 10.92 9.59 1.70
C LEU A 90 11.06 10.42 2.98
N HIS A 91 9.95 10.64 3.71
CA HIS A 91 9.99 11.36 4.98
C HIS A 91 10.98 10.76 5.99
N ILE A 92 10.94 9.44 6.18
CA ILE A 92 11.86 8.75 7.09
C ILE A 92 13.30 8.83 6.57
N HIS A 93 13.49 8.75 5.26
CA HIS A 93 14.81 8.86 4.65
C HIS A 93 15.44 10.25 4.88
N LEU A 94 14.64 11.32 4.80
CA LEU A 94 15.12 12.69 4.93
C LEU A 94 15.20 13.17 6.38
N TRP A 95 14.24 12.80 7.22
CA TRP A 95 14.09 13.38 8.58
C TRP A 95 13.97 12.33 9.69
N GLY A 96 14.09 11.03 9.38
CA GLY A 96 13.86 9.96 10.34
C GLY A 96 12.40 9.92 10.82
N ASN A 97 12.17 9.30 11.99
CA ASN A 97 10.84 9.15 12.58
C ASN A 97 10.35 10.42 13.32
N GLN A 98 10.62 11.60 12.76
CA GLN A 98 10.20 12.88 13.33
C GLN A 98 8.82 13.29 12.81
N ARG A 99 8.02 13.93 13.66
CA ARG A 99 6.68 14.43 13.32
C ARG A 99 6.73 15.94 13.11
N GLY A 100 6.02 16.44 12.10
CA GLY A 100 5.84 17.89 11.88
C GLY A 100 7.04 18.62 11.27
N VAL A 101 7.86 17.90 10.50
CA VAL A 101 9.03 18.41 9.76
C VAL A 101 8.74 18.51 8.27
#